data_AF-A0A964RMH2-F1
#
_entry.id   AF-A0A964RMH2-F1
#
_cell.length_a   1.000
_cell.length_b   1.000
_cell.length_c   1.000
_cell.angle_alpha   90.00
_cell.angle_beta   90.00
_cell.angle_gamma   90.00
#
_symmetry.space_group_name_H-M   'P 1'
#
loop_
_entity.id
_entity.type
_entity.pdbx_description
1 polymer ?
#
loop_
_entity_poly.entity_id
_entity_poly.type
_entity_poly.pdbx_seq_one_letter_code
_entity_poly.pdbx_strand_id
1 'polypeptide(L)'
;MNIKKYKKAVDDLIAEVQKDYDFKNSEYRKRLSNKNEIQKLVVTQVVKDKQEAINIIEKVDMLRLFGIFHHLDEEFECDFIKSQYKISFLSDSEEDAKNKLEEEKKAFNENEVIEISSHKRFNGIITDIYLKGHNTKAIITKYKDKYILNVGDMQLNNINLYSMIMNCDSNQAIKELCELLAIEIEEIEKIRRKYNDNLRFLDELDKLDKNEYENLFQLLRKGKLNYFNNLRILINAGLDRLYVHNEVCSNKDKVLSIGNRKLAEISPQKKSSVNQIINALSVLGFLEKIKKKDTDISYKSKEVKDISIYYIPEFNKYLLDIAEERARRLLSIDKSIDGDEITRVSDFTEKVCLIKFGEEITKKVYLKE
;
A
#
# COMPACT_ATOMS: atom_id res chain seq x y z
N MET A 1 -26.09 13.92 -7.00
CA MET A 1 -25.18 14.05 -5.82
C MET A 1 -23.74 13.81 -6.29
N ASN A 2 -22.78 14.64 -5.91
CA ASN A 2 -21.41 14.57 -6.45
C ASN A 2 -20.65 13.38 -5.83
N ILE A 3 -20.35 12.34 -6.61
CA ILE A 3 -19.70 11.07 -6.17
C ILE A 3 -18.42 11.33 -5.36
N LYS A 4 -17.67 12.41 -5.69
CA LYS A 4 -16.46 12.79 -4.95
C LYS A 4 -16.74 13.28 -3.53
N LYS A 5 -17.84 14.01 -3.33
CA LYS A 5 -18.26 14.51 -2.01
C LYS A 5 -18.71 13.36 -1.11
N TYR A 6 -19.40 12.39 -1.69
CA TYR A 6 -19.83 11.17 -1.00
C TYR A 6 -18.65 10.30 -0.54
N LYS A 7 -17.69 10.02 -1.44
CA LYS A 7 -16.52 9.21 -1.10
C LYS A 7 -15.71 9.79 0.06
N LYS A 8 -15.47 11.11 0.05
CA LYS A 8 -14.73 11.78 1.12
C LYS A 8 -15.45 11.66 2.47
N ALA A 9 -16.78 11.82 2.49
CA ALA A 9 -17.56 11.69 3.71
C ALA A 9 -17.48 10.28 4.32
N VAL A 10 -17.45 9.24 3.48
CA VAL A 10 -17.23 7.85 3.94
C VAL A 10 -15.82 7.69 4.49
N ASP A 11 -14.78 8.16 3.78
CA ASP A 11 -13.39 8.03 4.24
C ASP A 11 -13.15 8.77 5.58
N ASP A 12 -13.74 9.95 5.76
CA ASP A 12 -13.64 10.75 6.99
C ASP A 12 -14.31 10.02 8.19
N LEU A 13 -15.50 9.42 7.98
CA LEU A 13 -16.18 8.61 9.00
C LEU A 13 -15.37 7.36 9.38
N ILE A 14 -14.82 6.64 8.40
CA ILE A 14 -14.03 5.43 8.67
C ILE A 14 -12.89 5.78 9.62
N ALA A 15 -12.19 6.89 9.36
CA ALA A 15 -11.10 7.35 10.20
C ALA A 15 -11.55 7.79 11.60
N GLU A 16 -12.75 8.36 11.74
CA GLU A 16 -13.36 8.72 13.02
C GLU A 16 -13.70 7.47 13.85
N VAL A 17 -14.43 6.53 13.26
CA VAL A 17 -14.85 5.27 13.92
C VAL A 17 -13.64 4.43 14.37
N GLN A 18 -12.58 4.37 13.55
CA GLN A 18 -11.34 3.67 13.89
C GLN A 18 -10.59 4.26 15.10
N LYS A 19 -10.77 5.55 15.41
CA LYS A 19 -10.16 6.17 16.60
C LYS A 19 -10.90 5.83 17.87
N ASP A 20 -12.22 5.75 17.80
CA ASP A 20 -13.08 5.80 18.98
C ASP A 20 -13.66 4.45 19.41
N TYR A 21 -13.65 3.46 18.51
CA TYR A 21 -14.14 2.11 18.79
C TYR A 21 -12.98 1.11 18.90
N ASP A 22 -12.97 0.32 19.97
CA ASP A 22 -11.93 -0.70 20.20
C ASP A 22 -12.17 -1.95 19.36
N PHE A 23 -11.93 -1.83 18.05
CA PHE A 23 -12.05 -2.97 17.15
C PHE A 23 -11.07 -4.11 17.49
N LYS A 24 -9.95 -3.84 18.18
CA LYS A 24 -8.98 -4.90 18.53
C LYS A 24 -9.61 -5.99 19.37
N ASN A 25 -10.56 -5.63 20.24
CA ASN A 25 -11.26 -6.55 21.12
C ASN A 25 -12.69 -6.90 20.66
N SER A 26 -13.15 -6.30 19.56
CA SER A 26 -14.51 -6.50 19.02
C SER A 26 -14.77 -7.94 18.56
N GLU A 27 -16.04 -8.35 18.67
CA GLU A 27 -16.51 -9.66 18.21
C GLU A 27 -16.41 -9.78 16.68
N TYR A 28 -16.66 -8.68 15.95
CA TYR A 28 -16.51 -8.58 14.51
C TYR A 28 -15.09 -8.95 14.04
N ARG A 29 -14.08 -8.36 14.69
CA ARG A 29 -12.66 -8.63 14.34
C ARG A 29 -12.25 -10.06 14.69
N LYS A 30 -12.72 -10.60 15.83
CA LYS A 30 -12.49 -12.00 16.21
C LYS A 30 -13.04 -12.96 15.15
N ARG A 31 -14.25 -12.68 14.64
CA ARG A 31 -14.88 -13.47 13.57
C ARG A 31 -14.10 -13.39 12.26
N LEU A 32 -13.74 -12.20 11.80
CA LEU A 32 -12.94 -12.01 10.57
C LEU A 32 -11.55 -12.64 10.66
N SER A 33 -11.01 -12.78 11.89
CA SER A 33 -9.72 -13.45 12.11
C SER A 33 -9.81 -14.98 11.96
N ASN A 34 -11.01 -15.57 12.00
CA ASN A 34 -11.21 -17.00 11.82
C ASN A 34 -11.39 -17.36 10.33
N LYS A 35 -10.29 -17.26 9.57
CA LYS A 35 -10.28 -17.48 8.11
C LYS A 35 -10.92 -18.81 7.71
N ASN A 36 -10.64 -19.87 8.45
CA ASN A 36 -11.11 -21.24 8.14
C ASN A 36 -12.63 -21.38 8.21
N GLU A 37 -13.30 -20.66 9.12
CA GLU A 37 -14.77 -20.71 9.20
C GLU A 37 -15.43 -19.97 8.04
N ILE A 38 -14.88 -18.81 7.67
CA ILE A 38 -15.38 -18.02 6.53
C ILE A 38 -15.15 -18.78 5.22
N GLN A 39 -13.99 -19.41 5.06
CA GLN A 39 -13.65 -20.20 3.87
C GLN A 39 -14.53 -21.44 3.68
N LYS A 40 -15.11 -22.01 4.76
CA LYS A 40 -16.11 -23.09 4.64
C LYS A 40 -17.42 -22.65 3.98
N LEU A 41 -17.68 -21.34 3.96
CA LEU A 41 -18.92 -20.77 3.42
C LEU A 41 -18.84 -20.43 1.93
N VAL A 42 -17.67 -20.58 1.31
CA VAL A 42 -17.39 -20.11 -0.05
C VAL A 42 -16.69 -21.20 -0.88
N VAL A 43 -17.00 -21.22 -2.17
CA VAL A 43 -16.26 -22.01 -3.16
C VAL A 43 -15.18 -21.12 -3.77
N THR A 44 -13.98 -21.65 -3.97
CA THR A 44 -12.89 -20.95 -4.67
C THR A 44 -13.37 -20.42 -6.02
N GLN A 45 -13.13 -19.15 -6.28
CA GLN A 45 -13.54 -18.49 -7.52
C GLN A 45 -12.31 -17.88 -8.19
N VAL A 46 -12.15 -18.16 -9.48
CA VAL A 46 -11.12 -17.53 -10.31
C VAL A 46 -11.79 -16.43 -11.11
N VAL A 47 -11.26 -15.21 -11.03
CA VAL A 47 -11.76 -14.04 -11.74
C VAL A 47 -10.66 -13.39 -12.56
N LYS A 48 -11.05 -12.68 -13.62
CA LYS A 48 -10.10 -12.10 -14.55
C LYS A 48 -9.29 -10.97 -13.92
N ASP A 49 -9.97 -10.06 -13.21
CA ASP A 49 -9.41 -8.80 -12.74
C ASP A 49 -9.94 -8.35 -11.37
N LYS A 50 -9.32 -7.28 -10.84
CA LYS A 50 -9.71 -6.70 -9.55
C LYS A 50 -11.15 -6.18 -9.52
N GLN A 51 -11.71 -5.71 -10.64
CA GLN A 51 -13.05 -5.16 -10.68
C GLN A 51 -14.11 -6.27 -10.59
N GLU A 52 -13.87 -7.40 -11.23
CA GLU A 52 -14.67 -8.62 -11.06
C GLU A 52 -14.60 -9.10 -9.61
N ALA A 53 -13.42 -9.12 -8.99
CA ALA A 53 -13.29 -9.48 -7.57
C ALA A 53 -14.13 -8.58 -6.66
N ILE A 54 -14.06 -7.25 -6.84
CA ILE A 54 -14.88 -6.28 -6.09
C ILE A 54 -16.37 -6.59 -6.27
N ASN A 55 -16.82 -6.86 -7.50
CA ASN A 55 -18.22 -7.17 -7.77
C ASN A 55 -18.68 -8.45 -7.05
N ILE A 56 -17.81 -9.45 -6.91
CA ILE A 56 -18.13 -10.67 -6.16
C ILE A 56 -18.14 -10.40 -4.67
N ILE A 57 -17.13 -9.71 -4.14
CA ILE A 57 -17.05 -9.29 -2.73
C ILE A 57 -18.33 -8.57 -2.31
N GLU A 58 -18.83 -7.63 -3.11
CA GLU A 58 -20.04 -6.85 -2.78
C GLU A 58 -21.34 -7.68 -2.81
N LYS A 59 -21.34 -8.85 -3.45
CA LYS A 59 -22.49 -9.78 -3.47
C LYS A 59 -22.50 -10.74 -2.28
N VAL A 60 -21.39 -10.86 -1.56
CA VAL A 60 -21.31 -11.72 -0.37
C VAL A 60 -22.23 -11.19 0.71
N ASP A 61 -22.98 -12.09 1.32
CA ASP A 61 -23.86 -11.79 2.44
C ASP A 61 -23.07 -11.21 3.63
N MET A 62 -23.22 -9.91 3.83
CA MET A 62 -22.49 -9.16 4.85
C MET A 62 -22.87 -9.59 6.27
N LEU A 63 -24.12 -10.03 6.48
CA LEU A 63 -24.61 -10.51 7.78
C LEU A 63 -23.78 -11.72 8.21
N ARG A 64 -23.56 -12.65 7.28
CA ARG A 64 -22.77 -13.86 7.52
C ARG A 64 -21.29 -13.56 7.64
N LEU A 65 -20.76 -12.69 6.79
CA LEU A 65 -19.33 -12.36 6.75
C LEU A 65 -18.90 -11.67 8.06
N PHE A 66 -19.64 -10.65 8.49
CA PHE A 66 -19.31 -9.86 9.68
C PHE A 66 -19.96 -10.39 10.96
N GLY A 67 -20.94 -11.29 10.88
CA GLY A 67 -21.65 -11.79 12.07
C GLY A 67 -22.64 -10.77 12.62
N ILE A 68 -23.24 -9.96 11.75
CA ILE A 68 -24.29 -9.02 12.11
C ILE A 68 -25.61 -9.82 12.11
N PHE A 69 -26.10 -10.17 13.30
CA PHE A 69 -27.27 -11.03 13.48
C PHE A 69 -28.58 -10.22 13.49
N HIS A 70 -28.86 -9.51 12.41
CA HIS A 70 -30.11 -8.80 12.19
C HIS A 70 -30.80 -9.28 10.92
N HIS A 71 -32.13 -9.13 10.84
CA HIS A 71 -32.85 -9.44 9.62
C HIS A 71 -32.64 -8.36 8.56
N LEU A 72 -32.77 -8.76 7.29
CA LEU A 72 -32.75 -7.83 6.17
C LEU A 72 -33.94 -6.87 6.28
N ASP A 73 -33.69 -5.61 5.93
CA ASP A 73 -34.67 -4.52 5.93
C ASP A 73 -35.25 -4.17 7.32
N GLU A 74 -34.70 -4.70 8.41
CA GLU A 74 -35.03 -4.30 9.78
C GLU A 74 -34.07 -3.23 10.32
N GLU A 75 -34.64 -2.26 11.07
CA GLU A 75 -33.87 -1.25 11.79
C GLU A 75 -33.20 -1.85 13.04
N PHE A 76 -31.92 -1.56 13.22
CA PHE A 76 -31.18 -1.86 14.43
C PHE A 76 -30.26 -0.70 14.82
N GLU A 77 -29.69 -0.77 16.02
CA GLU A 77 -28.73 0.22 16.49
C GLU A 77 -27.31 -0.25 16.22
N CYS A 78 -26.55 0.52 15.44
CA CYS A 78 -25.15 0.25 15.14
C CYS A 78 -24.27 0.53 16.37
N ASP A 79 -23.57 -0.47 16.87
CA ASP A 79 -22.78 -0.39 18.09
C ASP A 79 -21.40 0.28 17.90
N PHE A 80 -20.88 0.28 16.67
CA PHE A 80 -19.60 0.88 16.33
C PHE A 80 -19.66 2.31 15.78
N ILE A 81 -20.87 2.84 15.57
CA ILE A 81 -21.11 4.27 15.27
C ILE A 81 -21.69 4.90 16.53
N LYS A 82 -21.16 6.05 16.96
CA LYS A 82 -21.59 6.70 18.19
C LYS A 82 -22.55 7.85 17.89
N SER A 83 -23.64 7.88 18.65
CA SER A 83 -24.58 9.02 18.68
C SER A 83 -24.02 10.22 19.43
N GLN A 84 -22.97 10.02 20.24
CA GLN A 84 -22.32 11.05 21.04
C GLN A 84 -20.83 10.77 21.20
N TYR A 85 -20.03 11.83 21.19
CA TYR A 85 -18.59 11.79 21.42
C TYR A 85 -18.24 12.52 22.70
N LYS A 86 -17.20 12.06 23.39
CA LYS A 86 -16.71 12.67 24.62
C LYS A 86 -15.26 13.10 24.46
N ILE A 87 -15.00 14.38 24.61
CA ILE A 87 -13.65 14.94 24.72
C ILE A 87 -13.43 15.30 26.18
N SER A 88 -12.35 14.79 26.77
CA SER A 88 -11.98 15.06 28.16
C SER A 88 -10.59 15.65 28.21
N PHE A 89 -10.43 16.75 28.93
CA PHE A 89 -9.11 17.32 29.23
C PHE A 89 -9.01 17.72 30.71
N LEU A 90 -7.77 17.73 31.20
CA LEU A 90 -7.42 18.10 32.57
C LEU A 90 -6.80 19.50 32.58
N SER A 91 -7.22 20.29 33.57
CA SER A 91 -6.72 21.64 33.82
C SER A 91 -6.34 21.84 35.27
N ASP A 92 -5.32 22.65 35.50
CA ASP A 92 -4.78 22.92 36.84
C ASP A 92 -5.57 24.02 37.58
N SER A 93 -6.32 24.84 36.83
CA SER A 93 -7.14 25.94 37.37
C SER A 93 -8.42 26.16 36.56
N GLU A 94 -9.39 26.89 37.14
CA GLU A 94 -10.63 27.25 36.45
C GLU A 94 -10.38 28.17 35.24
N GLU A 95 -9.34 28.99 35.29
CA GLU A 95 -8.96 29.88 34.20
C GLU A 95 -8.29 29.12 33.04
N ASP A 96 -7.42 28.15 33.35
CA ASP A 96 -6.86 27.24 32.34
C ASP A 96 -7.95 26.39 31.68
N ALA A 97 -8.91 25.88 32.47
CA ALA A 97 -10.04 25.12 31.95
C ALA A 97 -10.89 25.95 30.96
N LYS A 98 -11.12 27.23 31.26
CA LYS A 98 -11.84 28.15 30.35
C LYS A 98 -11.06 28.41 29.07
N ASN A 99 -9.77 28.68 29.16
CA ASN A 99 -8.93 28.96 27.99
C ASN A 99 -8.87 27.75 27.04
N LYS A 100 -8.62 26.55 27.58
CA LYS A 100 -8.63 25.31 26.78
C LYS A 100 -10.00 25.02 26.19
N LEU A 101 -11.08 25.24 26.93
CA LEU A 101 -12.44 25.07 26.41
C LEU A 101 -12.69 25.99 25.20
N GLU A 102 -12.28 27.25 25.28
CA GLU A 102 -12.43 28.21 24.17
C GLU A 102 -11.52 27.89 22.97
N GLU A 103 -10.36 27.25 23.21
CA GLU A 103 -9.51 26.72 22.14
C GLU A 103 -10.14 25.50 21.46
N GLU A 104 -10.63 24.53 22.24
CA GLU A 104 -11.32 23.34 21.73
C GLU A 104 -12.61 23.73 20.98
N LYS A 105 -13.38 24.70 21.48
CA LYS A 105 -14.56 25.23 20.77
C LYS A 105 -14.24 25.79 19.38
N LYS A 106 -13.02 26.27 19.12
CA LYS A 106 -12.63 26.73 17.77
C LYS A 106 -12.44 25.56 16.80
N ALA A 107 -12.23 24.34 17.29
CA ALA A 107 -12.01 23.15 16.48
C ALA A 107 -13.32 22.48 16.04
N PHE A 108 -14.45 22.79 16.67
CA PHE A 108 -15.75 22.14 16.42
C PHE A 108 -16.86 23.17 16.19
N ASN A 109 -17.96 22.76 15.58
CA ASN A 109 -19.09 23.66 15.36
C ASN A 109 -19.91 23.78 16.65
N GLU A 110 -20.17 24.99 17.16
CA GLU A 110 -20.89 25.18 18.44
C GLU A 110 -22.28 24.50 18.46
N ASN A 111 -22.91 24.34 17.29
CA ASN A 111 -24.19 23.65 17.12
C ASN A 111 -24.12 22.12 17.33
N GLU A 112 -22.92 21.56 17.46
CA GLU A 112 -22.68 20.14 17.72
C GLU A 112 -22.47 19.86 19.22
N VAL A 113 -22.34 20.87 20.08
CA VAL A 113 -22.17 20.67 21.52
C VAL A 113 -23.51 20.34 22.17
N ILE A 114 -23.62 19.16 22.77
CA ILE A 114 -24.78 18.71 23.54
C ILE A 114 -24.68 19.24 24.98
N GLU A 115 -23.54 18.98 25.62
CA GLU A 115 -23.34 19.28 27.03
C GLU A 115 -21.85 19.54 27.30
N ILE A 116 -21.58 20.47 28.22
CA ILE A 116 -20.25 20.66 28.80
C ILE A 116 -20.41 20.51 30.31
N SER A 117 -19.63 19.62 30.92
CA SER A 117 -19.59 19.45 32.37
C SER A 117 -18.16 19.54 32.88
N SER A 118 -17.99 20.12 34.06
CA SER A 118 -16.69 20.24 34.71
C SER A 118 -16.79 19.71 36.14
N HIS A 119 -15.83 18.89 36.54
CA HIS A 119 -15.78 18.33 37.88
C HIS A 119 -14.34 18.23 38.41
N LYS A 120 -14.18 18.37 39.72
CA LYS A 120 -12.86 18.31 40.38
C LYS A 120 -12.47 16.85 40.65
N ARG A 121 -11.31 16.42 40.14
CA ARG A 121 -10.74 15.08 40.38
C ARG A 121 -9.22 15.13 40.24
N PHE A 122 -8.51 14.33 41.02
CA PHE A 122 -7.03 14.25 40.98
C PHE A 122 -6.31 15.60 41.12
N ASN A 123 -6.77 16.46 42.03
CA ASN A 123 -6.25 17.83 42.23
C ASN A 123 -6.31 18.74 40.99
N GLY A 124 -7.08 18.39 39.97
CA GLY A 124 -7.36 19.23 38.81
C GLY A 124 -8.85 19.29 38.47
N ILE A 125 -9.15 20.01 37.40
CA ILE A 125 -10.48 20.18 36.84
C ILE A 125 -10.53 19.35 35.56
N ILE A 126 -11.39 18.33 35.56
CA ILE A 126 -11.71 17.59 34.34
C ILE A 126 -12.89 18.28 33.70
N THR A 127 -12.71 18.72 32.46
CA THR A 127 -13.79 19.23 31.62
C THR A 127 -14.11 18.19 30.56
N ASP A 128 -15.38 17.80 30.52
CA ASP A 128 -15.96 16.87 29.58
C ASP A 128 -16.86 17.64 28.61
N ILE A 129 -16.57 17.55 27.32
CA ILE A 129 -17.41 18.07 26.24
C ILE A 129 -18.09 16.88 25.57
N TYR A 130 -19.42 16.87 25.60
CA TYR A 130 -20.25 15.92 24.88
C TYR A 130 -20.71 16.54 23.55
N LEU A 131 -20.24 15.97 22.45
CA LEU A 131 -20.58 16.39 21.09
C LEU A 131 -21.63 15.45 20.49
N LYS A 132 -22.48 16.00 19.63
CA LYS A 132 -23.45 15.26 18.83
C LYS A 132 -22.72 14.44 17.80
N GLY A 133 -22.92 13.13 17.86
CA GLY A 133 -22.40 12.19 16.89
C GLY A 133 -23.37 11.92 15.75
N HIS A 134 -23.21 10.76 15.13
CA HIS A 134 -23.97 10.36 13.95
C HIS A 134 -25.27 9.65 14.33
N ASN A 135 -26.21 9.59 13.38
CA ASN A 135 -27.37 8.72 13.55
C ASN A 135 -26.91 7.25 13.57
N THR A 136 -27.21 6.53 14.65
CA THR A 136 -26.81 5.13 14.86
C THR A 136 -27.80 4.13 14.27
N LYS A 137 -28.98 4.59 13.84
CA LYS A 137 -29.97 3.72 13.19
C LYS A 137 -29.41 3.15 11.91
N ALA A 138 -29.40 1.83 11.85
CA ALA A 138 -28.85 1.04 10.77
C ALA A 138 -29.91 0.14 10.14
N ILE A 139 -29.82 -0.05 8.83
CA ILE A 139 -30.64 -0.99 8.06
C ILE A 139 -29.75 -1.66 7.03
N ILE A 140 -29.81 -2.99 6.95
CA ILE A 140 -29.14 -3.75 5.89
C ILE A 140 -30.15 -4.05 4.79
N THR A 141 -29.87 -3.55 3.59
CA THR A 141 -30.73 -3.74 2.42
C THR A 141 -29.98 -4.52 1.33
N LYS A 142 -30.74 -5.20 0.47
CA LYS A 142 -30.19 -5.89 -0.72
C LYS A 142 -30.64 -5.19 -2.00
N TYR A 143 -29.70 -4.63 -2.75
CA TYR A 143 -29.97 -3.96 -4.03
C TYR A 143 -29.17 -4.57 -5.17
N LYS A 144 -29.85 -5.07 -6.21
CA LYS A 144 -29.21 -5.72 -7.39
C LYS A 144 -28.13 -6.74 -6.98
N ASP A 145 -28.49 -7.59 -6.03
CA ASP A 145 -27.65 -8.63 -5.41
C ASP A 145 -26.50 -8.16 -4.52
N LYS A 146 -26.37 -6.87 -4.26
CA LYS A 146 -25.37 -6.32 -3.35
C LYS A 146 -25.97 -6.03 -1.98
N TYR A 147 -25.24 -6.37 -0.94
CA TYR A 147 -25.60 -6.05 0.44
C TYR A 147 -25.03 -4.67 0.80
N ILE A 148 -25.88 -3.82 1.36
CA ILE A 148 -25.53 -2.45 1.76
C ILE A 148 -26.02 -2.23 3.18
N LEU A 149 -25.12 -1.84 4.06
CA LEU A 149 -25.46 -1.32 5.38
C LEU A 149 -25.67 0.18 5.26
N ASN A 150 -26.89 0.64 5.50
CA ASN A 150 -27.19 2.06 5.60
C ASN A 150 -27.19 2.43 7.08
N VAL A 151 -26.37 3.38 7.50
CA VAL A 151 -26.38 3.92 8.87
C VAL A 151 -26.56 5.43 8.79
N GLY A 152 -27.71 5.93 9.25
CA GLY A 152 -28.12 7.31 8.97
C GLY A 152 -28.11 7.61 7.47
N ASP A 153 -27.36 8.64 7.05
CA ASP A 153 -27.21 9.05 5.65
C ASP A 153 -26.07 8.35 4.90
N MET A 154 -25.44 7.35 5.52
CA MET A 154 -24.21 6.71 5.01
C MET A 154 -24.51 5.31 4.49
N GLN A 155 -23.90 4.93 3.37
CA GLN A 155 -23.97 3.58 2.80
C GLN A 155 -22.59 2.93 2.85
N LEU A 156 -22.50 1.81 3.54
CA LEU A 156 -21.29 1.03 3.74
C LEU A 156 -21.44 -0.33 3.05
N ASN A 157 -20.50 -0.67 2.18
CA ASN A 157 -20.40 -2.01 1.58
C ASN A 157 -19.41 -2.90 2.36
N ASN A 158 -19.24 -4.15 1.91
CA ASN A 158 -18.32 -5.10 2.52
C ASN A 158 -16.87 -4.59 2.62
N ILE A 159 -16.39 -3.87 1.60
CA ILE A 159 -15.03 -3.30 1.60
C ILE A 159 -14.91 -2.19 2.65
N ASN A 160 -15.91 -1.31 2.75
CA ASN A 160 -15.92 -0.24 3.74
C ASN A 160 -15.92 -0.80 5.16
N LEU A 161 -16.82 -1.74 5.46
CA LEU A 161 -16.90 -2.36 6.77
C LEU A 161 -15.62 -3.10 7.16
N TYR A 162 -15.04 -3.85 6.21
CA TYR A 162 -13.77 -4.53 6.46
C TYR A 162 -12.65 -3.53 6.77
N SER A 163 -12.53 -2.47 5.97
CA SER A 163 -11.58 -1.37 6.20
C SER A 163 -11.75 -0.74 7.59
N MET A 164 -12.99 -0.49 8.02
CA MET A 164 -13.30 0.02 9.36
C MET A 164 -12.82 -0.93 10.46
N ILE A 165 -13.28 -2.19 10.41
CA ILE A 165 -13.05 -3.19 11.47
C ILE A 165 -11.56 -3.56 11.58
N MET A 166 -10.88 -3.73 10.45
CA MET A 166 -9.49 -4.17 10.41
C MET A 166 -8.49 -3.02 10.52
N ASN A 167 -8.95 -1.78 10.40
CA ASN A 167 -8.15 -0.58 10.35
C ASN A 167 -7.13 -0.59 9.19
N CYS A 168 -7.65 -0.69 7.96
CA CYS A 168 -6.81 -0.74 6.75
C CYS A 168 -7.43 0.04 5.58
N ASP A 169 -6.59 0.41 4.60
CA ASP A 169 -7.08 1.04 3.36
C ASP A 169 -7.89 0.07 2.48
N SER A 170 -8.59 0.60 1.48
CA SER A 170 -9.47 -0.20 0.62
C SER A 170 -8.74 -1.24 -0.22
N ASN A 171 -7.49 -1.00 -0.64
CA ASN A 171 -6.74 -1.98 -1.42
C ASN A 171 -6.31 -3.16 -0.56
N GLN A 172 -5.89 -2.89 0.68
CA GLN A 172 -5.61 -3.92 1.66
C GLN A 172 -6.88 -4.69 2.03
N ALA A 173 -8.01 -4.01 2.21
CA ALA A 173 -9.30 -4.67 2.45
C ALA A 173 -9.69 -5.59 1.30
N ILE A 174 -9.55 -5.16 0.04
CA ILE A 174 -9.81 -6.01 -1.14
C ILE A 174 -8.89 -7.24 -1.13
N LYS A 175 -7.59 -7.05 -0.87
CA LYS A 175 -6.62 -8.16 -0.77
C LYS A 175 -7.06 -9.20 0.26
N GLU A 176 -7.31 -8.76 1.48
CA GLU A 176 -7.64 -9.66 2.58
C GLU A 176 -9.02 -10.30 2.41
N LEU A 177 -9.99 -9.57 1.85
CA LEU A 177 -11.30 -10.14 1.48
C LEU A 177 -11.19 -11.18 0.37
N CYS A 178 -10.35 -10.97 -0.65
CA CYS A 178 -10.08 -12.01 -1.65
C CYS A 178 -9.49 -13.27 -1.00
N GLU A 179 -8.53 -13.13 -0.08
CA GLU A 179 -7.97 -14.27 0.65
C GLU A 179 -9.01 -14.98 1.53
N LEU A 180 -9.84 -14.22 2.25
CA LEU A 180 -10.91 -14.75 3.10
C LEU A 180 -11.99 -15.47 2.30
N LEU A 181 -12.32 -14.96 1.13
CA LEU A 181 -13.38 -15.47 0.27
C LEU A 181 -12.88 -16.45 -0.80
N ALA A 182 -11.59 -16.82 -0.76
CA ALA A 182 -10.93 -17.69 -1.73
C ALA A 182 -11.15 -17.22 -3.19
N ILE A 183 -11.04 -15.92 -3.43
CA ILE A 183 -11.12 -15.31 -4.76
C ILE A 183 -9.70 -15.13 -5.29
N GLU A 184 -9.38 -15.85 -6.37
CA GLU A 184 -8.11 -15.75 -7.08
C GLU A 184 -8.27 -14.84 -8.30
N ILE A 185 -7.43 -13.81 -8.39
CA ILE A 185 -7.45 -12.86 -9.51
C ILE A 185 -6.34 -13.25 -10.49
N GLU A 186 -6.70 -13.70 -11.69
CA GLU A 186 -5.78 -14.25 -12.70
C GLU A 186 -4.61 -13.30 -13.00
N GLU A 187 -4.91 -12.02 -13.24
CA GLU A 187 -3.87 -11.02 -13.55
C GLU A 187 -2.88 -10.81 -12.40
N ILE A 188 -3.33 -10.92 -11.14
CA ILE A 188 -2.49 -10.77 -9.96
C ILE A 188 -1.65 -12.02 -9.77
N GLU A 189 -2.25 -13.19 -9.94
CA GLU A 189 -1.55 -14.47 -9.79
C GLU A 189 -0.48 -14.69 -10.86
N LYS A 190 -0.70 -14.21 -12.09
CA LYS A 190 0.35 -14.19 -13.13
C LYS A 190 1.60 -13.45 -12.67
N ILE A 191 1.43 -12.27 -12.06
CA ILE A 191 2.55 -11.45 -11.58
C ILE A 191 3.17 -12.05 -10.32
N ARG A 192 2.34 -12.57 -9.41
CA ARG A 192 2.80 -13.27 -8.21
C ARG A 192 3.71 -14.43 -8.58
N ARG A 193 3.32 -15.25 -9.57
CA ARG A 193 4.15 -16.35 -10.11
C ARG A 193 5.47 -15.82 -10.66
N LYS A 194 5.45 -14.83 -11.56
CA LYS A 194 6.66 -14.19 -12.08
C LYS A 194 7.62 -13.74 -10.97
N TYR A 195 7.10 -13.06 -9.94
CA TYR A 195 7.93 -12.57 -8.84
C TYR A 195 8.47 -13.71 -7.95
N ASN A 196 7.67 -14.74 -7.68
CA ASN A 196 8.13 -15.92 -6.96
C ASN A 196 9.18 -16.71 -7.75
N ASP A 197 9.02 -16.83 -9.06
CA ASP A 197 9.99 -17.50 -9.94
C ASP A 197 11.29 -16.68 -10.01
N ASN A 198 11.21 -15.35 -10.05
CA ASN A 198 12.39 -14.49 -9.90
C ASN A 198 13.11 -14.70 -8.56
N LEU A 199 12.38 -14.84 -7.44
CA LEU A 199 13.00 -15.12 -6.13
C LEU A 199 13.71 -16.48 -6.14
N ARG A 200 13.06 -17.53 -6.68
CA ARG A 200 13.68 -18.86 -6.83
C ARG A 200 14.93 -18.79 -7.70
N PHE A 201 14.87 -18.04 -8.80
CA PHE A 201 16.01 -17.83 -9.68
C PHE A 201 17.19 -17.16 -8.94
N LEU A 202 16.93 -16.17 -8.07
CA LEU A 202 17.96 -15.57 -7.22
C LEU A 202 18.56 -16.56 -6.21
N ASP A 203 17.76 -17.48 -5.68
CA ASP A 203 18.23 -18.52 -4.75
C ASP A 203 19.04 -19.63 -5.44
N GLU A 204 18.73 -19.92 -6.70
CA GLU A 204 19.51 -20.82 -7.56
C GLU A 204 20.83 -20.18 -8.01
N LEU A 205 20.80 -18.88 -8.35
CA LEU A 205 21.98 -18.07 -8.66
C LEU A 205 23.05 -18.13 -7.58
N ASP A 206 22.64 -18.17 -6.31
CA ASP A 206 23.59 -18.28 -5.20
C ASP A 206 24.44 -19.56 -5.25
N LYS A 207 23.97 -20.59 -5.99
CA LYS A 207 24.57 -21.92 -6.16
C LYS A 207 25.31 -22.11 -7.50
N LEU A 208 25.18 -21.18 -8.46
CA LEU A 208 25.83 -21.30 -9.77
C LEU A 208 27.37 -21.19 -9.66
N ASP A 209 28.06 -21.79 -10.63
CA ASP A 209 29.51 -21.65 -10.75
C ASP A 209 29.85 -20.17 -10.99
N LYS A 210 30.60 -19.59 -10.06
CA LYS A 210 30.97 -18.18 -10.08
C LYS A 210 31.84 -17.83 -11.28
N ASN A 211 32.47 -18.83 -11.90
CA ASN A 211 33.32 -18.65 -13.07
C ASN A 211 32.52 -18.37 -14.36
N GLU A 212 31.25 -18.79 -14.45
CA GLU A 212 30.41 -18.51 -15.63
C GLU A 212 29.97 -17.04 -15.69
N TYR A 213 29.84 -16.38 -14.52
CA TYR A 213 29.31 -15.02 -14.37
C TYR A 213 30.20 -14.15 -13.47
N GLU A 214 31.52 -14.22 -13.70
CA GLU A 214 32.52 -13.63 -12.81
C GLU A 214 32.34 -12.11 -12.63
N ASN A 215 32.13 -11.36 -13.71
CA ASN A 215 32.04 -9.90 -13.65
C ASN A 215 30.77 -9.47 -12.93
N LEU A 216 29.66 -10.16 -13.18
CA LEU A 216 28.39 -9.94 -12.53
C LEU A 216 28.48 -10.22 -11.03
N PHE A 217 29.07 -11.35 -10.64
CA PHE A 217 29.28 -11.65 -9.22
C PHE A 217 30.27 -10.69 -8.58
N GLN A 218 31.31 -10.27 -9.28
CA GLN A 218 32.23 -9.24 -8.79
C GLN A 218 31.48 -7.94 -8.51
N LEU A 219 30.60 -7.50 -9.42
CA LEU A 219 29.84 -6.27 -9.28
C LEU A 219 28.73 -6.37 -8.23
N LEU A 220 28.03 -7.51 -8.16
CA LEU A 220 26.88 -7.72 -7.28
C LEU A 220 27.25 -8.16 -5.85
N ARG A 221 28.37 -8.87 -5.66
CA ARG A 221 28.82 -9.42 -4.36
C ARG A 221 30.00 -8.69 -3.71
N LYS A 222 30.93 -8.05 -4.45
CA LYS A 222 32.01 -7.27 -3.79
C LYS A 222 31.51 -5.89 -3.37
N GLY A 223 31.27 -5.72 -2.07
CA GLY A 223 31.04 -4.42 -1.45
C GLY A 223 29.98 -4.47 -0.35
N LYS A 224 29.79 -3.35 0.37
CA LYS A 224 28.78 -3.21 1.43
C LYS A 224 27.32 -3.24 0.93
N LEU A 225 27.10 -3.28 -0.39
CA LEU A 225 25.81 -2.98 -1.06
C LEU A 225 25.07 -4.20 -1.64
N ASN A 226 25.36 -5.42 -1.18
CA ASN A 226 24.75 -6.72 -1.59
C ASN A 226 23.49 -6.59 -2.46
N TYR A 227 23.71 -6.52 -3.78
CA TYR A 227 22.66 -6.13 -4.74
C TYR A 227 21.62 -7.22 -4.93
N PHE A 228 21.97 -8.50 -4.69
CA PHE A 228 21.01 -9.60 -4.65
C PHE A 228 19.99 -9.42 -3.54
N ASN A 229 20.43 -8.98 -2.36
CA ASN A 229 19.49 -8.70 -1.27
C ASN A 229 18.58 -7.51 -1.61
N ASN A 230 19.11 -6.48 -2.30
CA ASN A 230 18.29 -5.37 -2.77
C ASN A 230 17.26 -5.79 -3.83
N LEU A 231 17.60 -6.73 -4.73
CA LEU A 231 16.64 -7.32 -5.67
C LEU A 231 15.54 -8.09 -4.94
N ARG A 232 15.88 -8.92 -3.94
CA ARG A 232 14.89 -9.61 -3.11
C ARG A 232 13.94 -8.62 -2.42
N ILE A 233 14.47 -7.54 -1.85
CA ILE A 233 13.66 -6.47 -1.24
C ILE A 233 12.71 -5.83 -2.25
N LEU A 234 13.19 -5.52 -3.46
CA LEU A 234 12.37 -4.95 -4.53
C LEU A 234 11.25 -5.89 -4.97
N ILE A 235 11.55 -7.18 -5.14
CA ILE A 235 10.56 -8.18 -5.55
C ILE A 235 9.50 -8.37 -4.45
N ASN A 236 9.92 -8.48 -3.19
CA ASN A 236 9.01 -8.59 -2.05
C ASN A 236 8.12 -7.34 -1.90
N ALA A 237 8.69 -6.14 -2.04
CA ALA A 237 7.90 -4.91 -2.08
C ALA A 237 6.91 -4.89 -3.26
N GLY A 238 7.27 -5.53 -4.37
CA GLY A 238 6.39 -5.78 -5.51
C GLY A 238 5.22 -6.71 -5.16
N LEU A 239 5.48 -7.82 -4.49
CA LEU A 239 4.49 -8.80 -4.02
C LEU A 239 3.51 -8.17 -3.01
N ASP A 240 4.00 -7.36 -2.08
CA ASP A 240 3.18 -6.68 -1.08
C ASP A 240 2.19 -5.69 -1.70
N ARG A 241 2.53 -5.16 -2.89
CA ARG A 241 1.77 -4.11 -3.56
C ARG A 241 0.96 -4.60 -4.75
N LEU A 242 0.79 -5.92 -4.93
CA LEU A 242 0.03 -6.51 -6.04
C LEU A 242 -1.38 -5.92 -6.23
N TYR A 243 -2.05 -5.58 -5.13
CA TYR A 243 -3.41 -5.01 -5.12
C TYR A 243 -3.45 -3.48 -5.24
N VAL A 244 -2.29 -2.84 -5.15
CA VAL A 244 -2.09 -1.39 -5.31
C VAL A 244 -1.60 -1.05 -6.72
N HIS A 245 -1.01 -2.02 -7.43
CA HIS A 245 -0.64 -1.84 -8.83
C HIS A 245 -1.89 -1.57 -9.65
N ASN A 246 -1.97 -0.37 -10.24
CA ASN A 246 -2.95 -0.11 -11.27
C ASN A 246 -2.55 -0.90 -12.53
N GLU A 247 -3.55 -1.24 -13.35
CA GLU A 247 -3.30 -1.65 -14.74
C GLU A 247 -2.52 -0.53 -15.41
N VAL A 248 -1.26 -0.78 -15.78
CA VAL A 248 -0.37 0.26 -16.27
C VAL A 248 0.49 -0.31 -17.38
N CYS A 249 0.36 0.35 -18.54
CA CYS A 249 0.98 0.07 -19.83
C CYS A 249 0.39 -1.16 -20.51
N SER A 250 -0.34 -0.94 -21.60
CA SER A 250 -0.91 -1.94 -22.51
C SER A 250 0.08 -2.99 -23.06
N ASN A 251 1.39 -2.82 -22.83
CA ASN A 251 2.46 -3.66 -23.36
C ASN A 251 3.43 -4.25 -22.31
N LYS A 252 3.26 -3.97 -21.01
CA LYS A 252 4.12 -4.55 -19.95
C LYS A 252 3.25 -5.06 -18.81
N ASP A 253 3.51 -6.28 -18.32
CA ASP A 253 2.88 -6.78 -17.10
C ASP A 253 3.08 -5.74 -15.95
N LYS A 254 2.11 -5.62 -15.03
CA LYS A 254 1.97 -4.50 -14.08
C LYS A 254 3.29 -4.01 -13.45
N VAL A 255 3.37 -2.69 -13.26
CA VAL A 255 4.55 -1.97 -12.77
C VAL A 255 4.52 -1.73 -11.25
N LEU A 256 5.68 -1.84 -10.60
CA LEU A 256 5.90 -1.44 -9.21
C LEU A 256 5.98 0.09 -9.09
N SER A 257 5.04 0.69 -8.37
CA SER A 257 5.11 2.11 -8.01
C SER A 257 5.54 2.32 -6.56
N ILE A 258 6.72 2.90 -6.35
CA ILE A 258 7.27 3.15 -5.01
C ILE A 258 8.17 4.39 -5.02
N GLY A 259 8.04 5.23 -3.99
CA GLY A 259 8.96 6.34 -3.81
C GLY A 259 10.34 5.88 -3.35
N ASN A 260 11.41 6.47 -3.88
CA ASN A 260 12.79 6.06 -3.57
C ASN A 260 13.11 6.23 -2.08
N ARG A 261 12.45 7.17 -1.40
CA ARG A 261 12.52 7.32 0.05
C ARG A 261 11.96 6.08 0.78
N LYS A 262 10.78 5.60 0.39
CA LYS A 262 10.17 4.41 1.00
C LYS A 262 10.99 3.16 0.70
N LEU A 263 11.58 3.07 -0.50
CA LEU A 263 12.53 2.02 -0.83
C LEU A 263 13.80 2.08 0.05
N ALA A 264 14.28 3.28 0.39
CA ALA A 264 15.39 3.47 1.32
C ALA A 264 15.06 3.04 2.75
N GLU A 265 13.82 3.25 3.20
CA GLU A 265 13.38 2.87 4.54
C GLU A 265 13.30 1.35 4.73
N ILE A 266 12.98 0.60 3.66
CA ILE A 266 12.93 -0.87 3.68
C ILE A 266 14.23 -1.54 3.24
N SER A 267 15.21 -0.76 2.77
CA SER A 267 16.54 -1.25 2.44
C SER A 267 17.48 -1.05 3.64
N PRO A 268 18.39 -1.99 3.94
CA PRO A 268 19.35 -1.84 5.03
C PRO A 268 20.41 -0.73 4.79
N GLN A 269 20.27 0.09 3.75
CA GLN A 269 21.27 1.04 3.26
C GLN A 269 20.81 2.50 3.36
N LYS A 270 21.77 3.43 3.46
CA LYS A 270 21.49 4.88 3.49
C LYS A 270 20.82 5.36 2.19
N LYS A 271 19.90 6.33 2.31
CA LYS A 271 19.09 6.92 1.21
C LYS A 271 19.87 7.32 -0.05
N SER A 272 21.08 7.87 0.08
CA SER A 272 21.94 8.26 -1.06
C SER A 272 22.33 7.08 -1.95
N SER A 273 22.40 5.87 -1.38
CA SER A 273 22.83 4.65 -2.06
C SER A 273 21.72 4.01 -2.90
N VAL A 274 20.44 4.34 -2.63
CA VAL A 274 19.30 3.69 -3.27
C VAL A 274 19.18 4.06 -4.75
N ASN A 275 19.41 5.32 -5.10
CA ASN A 275 19.43 5.73 -6.52
C ASN A 275 20.55 5.04 -7.29
N GLN A 276 21.73 4.88 -6.67
CA GLN A 276 22.86 4.16 -7.26
C GLN A 276 22.52 2.69 -7.48
N ILE A 277 21.92 2.04 -6.48
CA ILE A 277 21.43 0.66 -6.59
C ILE A 277 20.44 0.51 -7.73
N ILE A 278 19.43 1.38 -7.78
CA ILE A 278 18.40 1.35 -8.82
C ILE A 278 19.02 1.54 -10.21
N ASN A 279 19.96 2.48 -10.37
CA ASN A 279 20.64 2.70 -11.65
C ASN A 279 21.46 1.47 -12.06
N ALA A 280 22.21 0.88 -11.13
CA ALA A 280 23.02 -0.31 -11.38
C ALA A 280 22.14 -1.49 -11.80
N LEU A 281 21.09 -1.78 -11.05
CA LEU A 281 20.11 -2.83 -11.40
C LEU A 281 19.43 -2.55 -12.74
N SER A 282 19.19 -1.27 -13.05
CA SER A 282 18.60 -0.87 -14.33
C SER A 282 19.55 -1.10 -15.52
N VAL A 283 20.84 -0.80 -15.35
CA VAL A 283 21.85 -1.07 -16.39
C VAL A 283 21.98 -2.56 -16.62
N LEU A 284 22.06 -3.35 -15.55
CA LEU A 284 22.20 -4.80 -15.66
C LEU A 284 20.94 -5.47 -16.23
N GLY A 285 19.81 -4.77 -16.24
CA GLY A 285 18.56 -5.25 -16.83
C GLY A 285 17.64 -5.97 -15.86
N PHE A 286 17.97 -6.06 -14.56
CA PHE A 286 17.09 -6.64 -13.54
C PHE A 286 15.92 -5.72 -13.14
N LEU A 287 15.93 -4.48 -13.60
CA LEU A 287 14.92 -3.48 -13.34
C LEU A 287 14.79 -2.55 -14.54
N GLU A 288 13.60 -2.08 -14.86
CA GLU A 288 13.40 -1.02 -15.85
C GLU A 288 12.68 0.15 -15.20
N LYS A 289 13.12 1.37 -15.49
CA LYS A 289 12.39 2.57 -15.07
C LYS A 289 11.36 2.95 -16.12
N ILE A 290 10.16 3.28 -15.67
CA ILE A 290 9.05 3.69 -16.54
C ILE A 290 8.76 5.17 -16.30
N LYS A 291 8.57 5.96 -17.37
CA LYS A 291 8.19 7.37 -17.23
C LYS A 291 6.74 7.47 -16.78
N LYS A 292 6.45 8.41 -15.87
CA LYS A 292 5.08 8.66 -15.39
C LYS A 292 4.08 8.89 -16.52
N LYS A 293 4.48 9.59 -17.59
CA LYS A 293 3.60 9.87 -18.75
C LYS A 293 3.26 8.64 -19.60
N ASP A 294 4.07 7.58 -19.49
CA ASP A 294 3.82 6.33 -20.20
C ASP A 294 2.86 5.43 -19.39
N THR A 295 2.36 5.94 -18.25
CA THR A 295 1.47 5.21 -17.34
C THR A 295 0.15 5.93 -17.17
N ASP A 296 -0.95 5.18 -17.13
CA ASP A 296 -2.30 5.71 -16.88
C ASP A 296 -2.57 5.98 -15.38
N ILE A 297 -1.52 6.10 -14.57
CA ILE A 297 -1.71 6.28 -13.13
C ILE A 297 -2.13 7.72 -12.83
N SER A 298 -3.43 7.93 -12.65
CA SER A 298 -3.96 9.17 -12.09
C SER A 298 -3.71 9.22 -10.59
N TYR A 299 -2.52 9.67 -10.18
CA TYR A 299 -2.26 9.96 -8.77
C TYR A 299 -2.92 11.28 -8.38
N LYS A 300 -3.98 11.22 -7.57
CA LYS A 300 -4.81 12.39 -7.21
C LYS A 300 -4.31 13.17 -5.98
N SER A 301 -3.22 12.78 -5.32
CA SER A 301 -2.70 13.46 -4.11
C SER A 301 -1.39 14.22 -4.36
N LYS A 302 -1.19 15.32 -3.61
CA LYS A 302 0.02 16.18 -3.68
C LYS A 302 1.32 15.48 -3.23
N GLU A 303 1.22 14.31 -2.59
CA GLU A 303 2.37 13.53 -2.08
C GLU A 303 3.16 12.78 -3.17
N VAL A 304 2.80 12.96 -4.44
CA VAL A 304 3.17 12.04 -5.53
C VAL A 304 4.32 12.57 -6.42
N LYS A 305 4.95 13.68 -6.02
CA LYS A 305 6.15 14.14 -6.72
C LYS A 305 7.29 13.11 -6.63
N ASP A 306 7.36 12.35 -5.54
CA ASP A 306 8.48 11.43 -5.23
C ASP A 306 8.26 9.96 -5.61
N ILE A 307 7.17 9.61 -6.30
CA ILE A 307 6.92 8.22 -6.71
C ILE A 307 7.69 7.89 -8.00
N SER A 308 8.50 6.84 -7.96
CA SER A 308 9.13 6.24 -9.13
C SER A 308 8.36 4.99 -9.57
N ILE A 309 8.40 4.69 -10.86
CA ILE A 309 7.69 3.55 -11.45
C ILE A 309 8.72 2.61 -12.07
N TYR A 310 8.62 1.33 -11.72
CA TYR A 310 9.57 0.31 -12.10
C TYR A 310 8.86 -0.91 -12.70
N TYR A 311 9.46 -1.52 -13.71
CA TYR A 311 9.10 -2.84 -14.19
C TYR A 311 10.19 -3.83 -13.80
N ILE A 312 9.80 -4.96 -13.22
CA ILE A 312 10.71 -6.07 -12.92
C ILE A 312 10.48 -7.15 -14.00
N PRO A 313 11.45 -7.39 -14.89
CA PRO A 313 11.36 -8.44 -15.90
C PRO A 313 11.41 -9.82 -15.27
N GLU A 314 11.03 -10.84 -16.04
CA GLU A 314 11.25 -12.23 -15.68
C GLU A 314 12.74 -12.56 -15.77
N PHE A 315 13.28 -13.19 -14.72
CA PHE A 315 14.68 -13.54 -14.63
C PHE A 315 14.90 -14.90 -15.28
N ASN A 316 15.85 -14.94 -16.21
CA ASN A 316 16.19 -16.14 -16.95
C ASN A 316 17.67 -16.08 -17.38
N LYS A 317 18.17 -17.17 -17.99
CA LYS A 317 19.57 -17.26 -18.42
C LYS A 317 19.95 -16.16 -19.41
N TYR A 318 19.07 -15.83 -20.36
CA TYR A 318 19.32 -14.76 -21.33
C TYR A 318 19.55 -13.40 -20.65
N LEU A 319 18.78 -13.08 -19.60
CA LEU A 319 18.98 -11.88 -18.81
C LEU A 319 20.33 -11.90 -18.07
N LEU A 320 20.77 -13.05 -17.56
CA LEU A 320 22.08 -13.18 -16.93
C LEU A 320 23.23 -12.97 -17.91
N ASP A 321 23.14 -13.54 -19.10
CA ASP A 321 24.17 -13.41 -20.12
C ASP A 321 24.34 -11.93 -20.53
N ILE A 322 23.23 -11.20 -20.67
CA ILE A 322 23.24 -9.75 -20.88
C ILE A 322 23.82 -9.02 -19.66
N ALA A 323 23.41 -9.39 -18.45
CA ALA A 323 23.85 -8.72 -17.23
C ALA A 323 25.36 -8.89 -17.01
N GLU A 324 25.92 -10.07 -17.30
CA GLU A 324 27.36 -10.35 -17.28
C GLU A 324 28.11 -9.53 -18.31
N GLU A 325 27.60 -9.47 -19.55
CA GLU A 325 28.21 -8.64 -20.58
C GLU A 325 28.26 -7.17 -20.16
N ARG A 326 27.16 -6.65 -19.58
CA ARG A 326 27.08 -5.28 -19.10
C ARG A 326 27.94 -5.05 -17.85
N ALA A 327 28.03 -6.02 -16.94
CA ALA A 327 28.92 -5.96 -15.79
C ALA A 327 30.38 -5.89 -16.21
N ARG A 328 30.78 -6.70 -17.20
CA ARG A 328 32.12 -6.66 -17.81
C ARG A 328 32.44 -5.28 -18.40
N ARG A 329 31.49 -4.66 -19.11
CA ARG A 329 31.65 -3.29 -19.65
C ARG A 329 31.73 -2.22 -18.55
N LEU A 330 30.99 -2.39 -17.46
CA LEU A 330 31.10 -1.51 -16.28
C LEU A 330 32.49 -1.59 -15.65
N LEU A 331 32.99 -2.81 -15.45
CA LEU A 331 34.27 -3.07 -14.79
C LEU A 331 35.49 -2.83 -15.70
N SER A 332 35.31 -2.73 -17.02
CA SER A 332 36.42 -2.44 -17.94
C SER A 332 36.96 -1.02 -17.73
N ILE A 333 38.29 -0.88 -17.77
CA ILE A 333 38.97 0.42 -17.76
C ILE A 333 38.62 1.16 -19.06
N ASP A 334 38.20 2.41 -18.96
CA ASP A 334 37.87 3.24 -20.11
C ASP A 334 38.73 4.50 -20.11
N LYS A 335 39.68 4.59 -21.04
CA LYS A 335 40.68 5.67 -21.14
C LYS A 335 40.06 7.04 -21.48
N SER A 336 38.76 7.07 -21.79
CA SER A 336 37.99 8.29 -22.10
C SER A 336 37.40 8.98 -20.87
N ILE A 337 37.48 8.35 -19.70
CA ILE A 337 37.08 8.88 -18.40
C ILE A 337 38.37 9.36 -17.71
N ASP A 338 38.40 10.59 -17.19
CA ASP A 338 39.59 11.13 -16.52
C ASP A 338 40.01 10.20 -15.37
N GLY A 339 41.19 9.59 -15.52
CA GLY A 339 41.75 8.58 -14.61
C GLY A 339 41.54 7.15 -15.10
N ASP A 340 42.62 6.35 -15.18
CA ASP A 340 42.62 4.91 -15.47
C ASP A 340 41.96 4.10 -14.32
N GLU A 341 40.73 4.43 -13.93
CA GLU A 341 40.04 3.79 -12.81
C GLU A 341 38.88 2.89 -13.26
N ILE A 342 38.79 1.72 -12.63
CA ILE A 342 37.62 0.84 -12.72
C ILE A 342 36.41 1.63 -12.23
N THR A 343 35.36 1.72 -13.05
CA THR A 343 34.11 2.35 -12.61
C THR A 343 33.50 1.56 -11.47
N ARG A 344 33.55 2.10 -10.25
CA ARG A 344 32.84 1.54 -9.11
C ARG A 344 31.36 1.86 -9.25
N VAL A 345 30.50 0.98 -8.72
CA VAL A 345 29.04 1.18 -8.78
C VAL A 345 28.59 2.48 -8.08
N SER A 346 29.36 2.96 -7.09
CA SER A 346 29.14 4.24 -6.43
C SER A 346 29.33 5.45 -7.35
N ASP A 347 30.13 5.30 -8.41
CA ASP A 347 30.57 6.39 -9.30
C ASP A 347 29.80 6.33 -10.64
N PHE A 348 28.77 5.48 -10.71
CA PHE A 348 27.95 5.29 -11.88
C PHE A 348 27.00 6.48 -12.09
N THR A 349 27.42 7.41 -12.95
CA THR A 349 26.70 8.63 -13.34
C THR A 349 26.13 8.54 -14.76
N GLU A 350 25.25 9.49 -15.14
CA GLU A 350 24.69 9.56 -16.50
C GLU A 350 25.80 9.67 -17.56
N LYS A 351 26.86 10.46 -17.30
CA LYS A 351 28.02 10.60 -18.20
C LYS A 351 28.73 9.26 -18.42
N VAL A 352 28.96 8.51 -17.35
CA VAL A 352 29.60 7.18 -17.42
C VAL A 352 28.71 6.19 -18.17
N CYS A 353 27.40 6.21 -17.93
CA CYS A 353 26.43 5.39 -18.66
C CYS A 353 26.48 5.67 -20.16
N LEU A 354 26.50 6.96 -20.54
CA LEU A 354 26.55 7.39 -21.93
C LEU A 354 27.82 6.89 -22.64
N ILE A 355 28.97 7.03 -21.99
CA ILE A 355 30.26 6.60 -22.54
C ILE A 355 30.27 5.07 -22.74
N LYS A 356 29.88 4.30 -21.73
CA LYS A 356 30.02 2.83 -21.74
C LYS A 356 28.92 2.09 -22.50
N PHE A 357 27.72 2.66 -22.55
CA PHE A 357 26.51 1.97 -23.03
C PHE A 357 25.77 2.72 -24.13
N GLY A 358 26.19 3.94 -24.48
CA GLY A 358 25.55 4.76 -25.50
C GLY A 358 24.21 5.35 -25.06
N GLU A 359 23.59 6.09 -25.98
CA GLU A 359 22.37 6.85 -25.68
C GLU A 359 21.16 5.99 -25.31
N GLU A 360 21.00 4.82 -25.94
CA GLU A 360 19.78 4.03 -25.79
C GLU A 360 19.62 3.51 -24.36
N ILE A 361 20.67 2.90 -23.81
CA ILE A 361 20.68 2.40 -22.43
C ILE A 361 20.66 3.58 -21.45
N THR A 362 21.38 4.65 -21.75
CA THR A 362 21.39 5.85 -20.90
C THR A 362 20.00 6.45 -20.74
N LYS A 363 19.24 6.57 -21.84
CA LYS A 363 17.86 7.07 -21.81
C LYS A 363 16.93 6.18 -20.99
N LYS A 364 17.17 4.86 -20.93
CA LYS A 364 16.39 3.91 -20.11
C LYS A 364 16.74 4.01 -18.62
N VAL A 365 18.01 4.24 -18.29
CA VAL A 365 18.50 4.26 -16.89
C VAL A 365 18.35 5.65 -16.24
N TYR A 366 18.66 6.72 -16.96
CA TYR A 366 18.59 8.11 -16.52
C TYR A 366 17.47 8.81 -17.29
N LEU A 367 16.22 8.41 -16.99
CA LEU A 367 15.04 9.02 -17.57
C LEU A 367 15.12 10.54 -17.41
N LYS A 368 15.35 11.27 -18.51
CA LYS A 368 15.03 12.70 -18.57
C LYS A 368 13.52 12.81 -18.64
N GLU A 369 12.93 13.42 -17.63
CA GLU A 369 11.48 13.70 -17.58
C GLU A 369 11.06 14.51 -18.82
#